data_AF-A0A1R4FXR3-F1
#
_entry.id   AF-A0A1R4FXR3-F1
#
_cell.length_a   1.000
_cell.length_b   1.000
_cell.length_c   1.000
_cell.angle_alpha   90.00
_cell.angle_beta   90.00
_cell.angle_gamma   90.00
#
_symmetry.space_group_name_H-M   'P 1'
#
loop_
_entity.id
_entity.type
_entity.pdbx_description
1 polymer ?
#
loop_
_entity_poly.entity_id
_entity_poly.type
_entity_poly.pdbx_seq_one_letter_code
_entity_poly.pdbx_strand_id
1 'polypeptide(L)'
;MAVLRPVRVRAPRGGRLVDRRTVGPSAIGYADYPAPTALDEAGIAAVVADHVAAARRAVDAGFDVLEVHAAHGYLLHQFLSPLTNHRTDAWGGSPDGRAALVVAVVEALRKEVGDSIALFVRFSGTDGAEGGLTADDVAQAAAWVREAGADLCDISSGGLVPHQVIDAHPGYQVPLAETVRAAAGPVAAVGIIIEPEQAEGILAAGQADAIFAARAWLRNPHLALAWSNALGGPADLWPPQYERASRPVKR
;
A
#
# COMPACT_ATOMS: atom_id res chain seq x y z
N MET A 1 7.31 -10.45 2.50
CA MET A 1 6.05 -9.70 2.36
C MET A 1 5.33 -10.12 1.07
N ALA A 2 4.04 -10.44 1.14
CA ALA A 2 3.19 -10.66 -0.02
C ALA A 2 2.21 -9.49 -0.19
N VAL A 3 2.11 -8.93 -1.40
CA VAL A 3 1.17 -7.83 -1.71
C VAL A 3 -0.13 -8.40 -2.27
N LEU A 4 -1.23 -8.20 -1.55
CA LEU A 4 -2.56 -8.64 -1.94
C LEU A 4 -3.22 -7.56 -2.80
N ARG A 5 -3.45 -7.90 -4.06
CA ARG A 5 -4.19 -7.06 -5.02
C ARG A 5 -5.39 -7.83 -5.52
N PRO A 6 -6.56 -7.18 -5.67
CA PRO A 6 -7.67 -7.79 -6.38
C PRO A 6 -7.28 -7.99 -7.84
N VAL A 7 -7.16 -9.25 -8.24
CA VAL A 7 -7.01 -9.65 -9.65
C VAL A 7 -8.11 -10.66 -9.93
N ARG A 8 -9.22 -10.22 -10.56
CA ARG A 8 -10.14 -11.17 -11.18
C ARG A 8 -9.52 -11.67 -12.48
N VAL A 9 -8.69 -12.70 -12.37
CA VAL A 9 -8.41 -13.62 -13.46
C VAL A 9 -8.80 -15.01 -12.98
N ARG A 10 -10.06 -15.39 -13.19
CA ARG A 10 -10.49 -16.76 -12.92
C ARG A 10 -9.86 -17.66 -13.99
N ALA A 11 -8.90 -18.50 -13.60
CA ALA A 11 -8.41 -19.55 -14.49
C ALA A 11 -9.56 -20.55 -14.79
N PRO A 12 -9.79 -20.93 -16.06
CA PRO A 12 -10.87 -21.85 -16.37
C PRO A 12 -10.46 -23.28 -16.00
N ARG A 13 -11.33 -23.97 -15.25
CA ARG A 13 -11.53 -25.41 -15.45
C ARG A 13 -12.71 -25.55 -16.41
N GLY A 14 -12.45 -25.96 -17.66
CA GLY A 14 -13.51 -26.42 -18.57
C GLY A 14 -14.07 -25.41 -19.61
N GLY A 15 -13.22 -24.70 -20.36
CA GLY A 15 -13.57 -24.21 -21.70
C GLY A 15 -14.63 -23.09 -21.84
N ARG A 16 -15.18 -22.53 -20.75
CA ARG A 16 -16.04 -21.34 -20.84
C ARG A 16 -15.21 -20.06 -20.91
N LEU A 17 -15.61 -19.15 -21.79
CA LEU A 17 -15.10 -17.78 -21.90
C LEU A 17 -15.01 -17.16 -20.49
N VAL A 18 -13.80 -16.77 -20.10
CA VAL A 18 -13.58 -15.97 -18.89
C VAL A 18 -14.29 -14.65 -19.12
N ASP A 19 -15.22 -14.29 -18.25
CA ASP A 19 -15.75 -12.93 -18.21
C ASP A 19 -14.60 -11.99 -17.84
N ARG A 20 -13.99 -11.36 -18.86
CA ARG A 20 -12.85 -10.44 -18.72
C ARG A 20 -13.28 -9.03 -18.34
N ARG A 21 -14.54 -8.82 -17.94
CA ARG A 21 -15.02 -7.50 -17.53
C ARG A 21 -14.33 -7.07 -16.24
N THR A 22 -13.74 -5.88 -16.29
CA THR A 22 -13.19 -5.19 -15.11
C THR A 22 -14.32 -4.77 -14.19
N VAL A 23 -13.99 -4.59 -12.91
CA VAL A 23 -14.95 -4.20 -11.86
C VAL A 23 -14.46 -2.97 -11.11
N GLY A 24 -15.39 -2.20 -10.55
CA GLY A 24 -15.11 -0.97 -9.80
C GLY A 24 -16.29 -0.59 -8.89
N PRO A 25 -16.17 0.47 -8.07
CA PRO A 25 -17.27 0.99 -7.27
C PRO A 25 -18.39 1.60 -8.12
N SER A 26 -18.03 2.21 -9.25
CA SER A 26 -18.91 2.88 -10.21
C SER A 26 -18.47 2.59 -11.64
N ALA A 27 -19.36 2.76 -12.63
CA ALA A 27 -19.08 2.50 -14.04
C ALA A 27 -18.30 3.66 -14.71
N ILE A 28 -17.13 3.99 -14.15
CA ILE A 28 -16.27 5.10 -14.59
C ILE A 28 -14.93 4.53 -15.05
N GLY A 29 -14.57 4.76 -16.31
CA GLY A 29 -13.31 4.32 -16.89
C GLY A 29 -12.12 5.21 -16.49
N TYR A 30 -10.93 4.63 -16.46
CA TYR A 30 -9.68 5.39 -16.33
C TYR A 30 -9.26 5.93 -17.71
N ALA A 31 -9.32 7.24 -17.94
CA ALA A 31 -9.07 7.84 -19.25
C ALA A 31 -9.87 7.13 -20.35
N ASP A 32 -9.22 6.65 -21.41
CA ASP A 32 -9.84 5.96 -22.54
C ASP A 32 -10.12 4.46 -22.29
N TYR A 33 -9.94 3.98 -21.07
CA TYR A 33 -10.14 2.56 -20.74
C TYR A 33 -11.64 2.24 -20.69
N PRO A 34 -12.05 1.01 -21.04
CA PRO A 34 -13.43 0.58 -20.91
C PRO A 34 -13.95 0.76 -19.48
N ALA A 35 -15.17 1.28 -19.35
CA ALA A 35 -15.83 1.42 -18.06
C ALA A 35 -15.97 0.04 -17.37
N PRO A 36 -15.63 -0.07 -16.09
CA PRO A 36 -15.81 -1.32 -15.34
C PRO A 36 -17.30 -1.57 -15.05
N THR A 37 -17.61 -2.80 -14.71
CA THR A 37 -18.91 -3.14 -14.11
C THR A 37 -18.91 -2.70 -12.65
N ALA A 38 -19.89 -1.90 -12.24
CA ALA A 38 -20.08 -1.53 -10.84
C ALA A 38 -20.38 -2.79 -10.01
N LEU A 39 -19.63 -3.01 -8.92
CA LEU A 39 -19.85 -4.17 -8.06
C LEU A 39 -21.20 -4.06 -7.32
N ASP A 40 -21.93 -5.15 -7.27
CA ASP A 40 -23.05 -5.33 -6.35
C ASP A 40 -22.56 -5.89 -5.00
N GLU A 41 -23.48 -6.08 -4.06
CA GLU A 41 -23.18 -6.63 -2.72
C GLU A 41 -22.45 -7.98 -2.80
N ALA A 42 -22.90 -8.87 -3.68
CA ALA A 42 -22.27 -10.17 -3.89
C ALA A 42 -20.85 -10.04 -4.46
N GLY A 43 -20.64 -9.09 -5.37
CA GLY A 43 -19.35 -8.76 -5.93
C GLY A 43 -18.38 -8.22 -4.89
N ILE A 44 -18.84 -7.35 -3.99
CA ILE A 44 -18.05 -6.81 -2.88
C ILE A 44 -17.69 -7.92 -1.88
N ALA A 45 -18.65 -8.75 -1.48
CA ALA A 45 -18.41 -9.91 -0.62
C ALA A 45 -17.39 -10.88 -1.24
N ALA A 46 -17.44 -11.09 -2.56
CA ALA A 46 -16.47 -11.91 -3.27
C ALA A 46 -15.05 -11.29 -3.24
N VAL A 47 -14.92 -9.96 -3.31
CA VAL A 47 -13.61 -9.29 -3.16
C VAL A 47 -13.00 -9.58 -1.80
N VAL A 48 -13.79 -9.49 -0.72
CA VAL A 48 -13.31 -9.81 0.64
C VAL A 48 -12.89 -11.28 0.73
N ALA A 49 -13.73 -12.20 0.23
CA ALA A 49 -13.43 -13.62 0.24
C ALA A 49 -12.16 -13.97 -0.57
N ASP A 50 -11.94 -13.31 -1.70
CA ASP A 50 -10.76 -13.51 -2.54
C ASP A 50 -9.47 -13.04 -1.83
N HIS A 51 -9.52 -11.96 -1.05
CA HIS A 51 -8.38 -11.52 -0.22
C HIS A 51 -8.06 -12.54 0.88
N VAL A 52 -9.08 -13.04 1.59
CA VAL A 52 -8.90 -14.10 2.61
C VAL A 52 -8.28 -15.35 1.99
N ALA A 53 -8.78 -15.78 0.84
CA ALA A 53 -8.22 -16.94 0.14
C ALA A 53 -6.76 -16.70 -0.30
N ALA A 54 -6.42 -15.48 -0.73
CA ALA A 54 -5.05 -15.13 -1.10
C ALA A 54 -4.11 -15.07 0.12
N ALA A 55 -4.59 -14.54 1.25
CA ALA A 55 -3.85 -14.51 2.51
C ALA A 55 -3.51 -15.91 3.02
N ARG A 56 -4.47 -16.85 3.01
CA ARG A 56 -4.21 -18.27 3.33
C ARG A 56 -3.05 -18.83 2.52
N ARG A 57 -3.09 -18.65 1.19
CA ARG A 57 -2.02 -19.13 0.29
C ARG A 57 -0.67 -18.48 0.57
N ALA A 58 -0.66 -17.20 0.95
CA ALA A 58 0.56 -16.51 1.30
C ALA A 58 1.14 -17.01 2.64
N VAL A 59 0.29 -17.19 3.66
CA VAL A 59 0.72 -17.73 4.96
C VAL A 59 1.20 -19.17 4.80
N ASP A 60 0.49 -20.02 4.05
CA ASP A 60 0.91 -21.38 3.72
C ASP A 60 2.27 -21.42 3.00
N ALA A 61 2.59 -20.39 2.22
CA ALA A 61 3.87 -20.24 1.54
C ALA A 61 5.01 -19.69 2.43
N GLY A 62 4.73 -19.38 3.70
CA GLY A 62 5.72 -18.92 4.68
C GLY A 62 5.98 -17.41 4.67
N PHE A 63 5.03 -16.59 4.22
CA PHE A 63 5.15 -15.13 4.33
C PHE A 63 4.79 -14.64 5.73
N ASP A 64 5.69 -13.87 6.37
CA ASP A 64 5.46 -13.27 7.70
C ASP A 64 4.68 -11.94 7.66
N VAL A 65 4.57 -11.34 6.47
CA VAL A 65 3.94 -10.02 6.26
C VAL A 65 3.02 -10.07 5.06
N LEU A 66 1.79 -9.59 5.24
CA LEU A 66 0.80 -9.36 4.18
C LEU A 66 0.59 -7.86 4.02
N GLU A 67 0.57 -7.35 2.79
CA GLU A 67 0.25 -5.95 2.50
C GLU A 67 -1.01 -5.86 1.64
N VAL A 68 -2.06 -5.22 2.16
CA VAL A 68 -3.29 -4.90 1.42
C VAL A 68 -3.03 -3.67 0.55
N HIS A 69 -3.28 -3.78 -0.75
CA HIS A 69 -3.06 -2.66 -1.67
C HIS A 69 -4.31 -1.77 -1.86
N ALA A 70 -4.38 -0.69 -1.10
CA ALA A 70 -5.42 0.35 -1.17
C ALA A 70 -4.93 1.68 -1.77
N ALA A 71 -4.02 1.60 -2.74
CA ALA A 71 -3.38 2.77 -3.36
C ALA A 71 -3.38 2.69 -4.89
N HIS A 72 -2.76 3.69 -5.53
CA HIS A 72 -2.37 3.71 -6.94
C HIS A 72 -3.51 3.51 -7.95
N GLY A 73 -4.74 3.85 -7.54
CA GLY A 73 -5.92 3.77 -8.41
C GLY A 73 -6.49 2.38 -8.61
N TYR A 74 -6.00 1.38 -7.87
CA TYR A 74 -6.59 0.04 -7.86
C TYR A 74 -7.91 0.01 -7.07
N LEU A 75 -8.63 -1.11 -7.15
CA LEU A 75 -10.01 -1.25 -6.68
C LEU A 75 -10.26 -0.65 -5.29
N LEU A 76 -9.46 -0.99 -4.28
CA LEU A 76 -9.67 -0.47 -2.92
C LEU A 76 -9.45 1.06 -2.84
N HIS A 77 -8.49 1.59 -3.61
CA HIS A 77 -8.31 3.04 -3.75
C HIS A 77 -9.50 3.71 -4.44
N GLN A 78 -10.08 3.03 -5.45
CA GLN A 78 -11.26 3.53 -6.15
C GLN A 78 -12.45 3.67 -5.20
N PHE A 79 -12.65 2.72 -4.27
CA PHE A 79 -13.69 2.83 -3.26
C PHE A 79 -13.46 4.01 -2.30
N LEU A 80 -12.21 4.27 -1.92
CA LEU A 80 -11.87 5.34 -0.98
C LEU A 80 -12.14 6.75 -1.54
N SER A 81 -11.84 6.97 -2.82
CA SER A 81 -11.86 8.31 -3.40
C SER A 81 -13.24 8.72 -3.94
N PRO A 82 -13.71 9.94 -3.63
CA PRO A 82 -14.94 10.48 -4.21
C PRO A 82 -14.85 10.70 -5.73
N LEU A 83 -13.65 10.72 -6.33
CA LEU A 83 -13.47 10.89 -7.78
C LEU A 83 -13.88 9.66 -8.59
N THR A 84 -14.01 8.50 -7.94
CA THR A 84 -14.34 7.24 -8.62
C THR A 84 -15.44 6.45 -7.93
N ASN A 85 -15.75 6.72 -6.66
CA ASN A 85 -16.86 6.11 -5.95
C ASN A 85 -18.05 7.07 -5.83
N HIS A 86 -19.00 6.94 -6.77
CA HIS A 86 -20.25 7.71 -6.80
C HIS A 86 -21.44 6.92 -6.25
N ARG A 87 -21.18 5.87 -5.45
CA ARG A 87 -22.24 5.07 -4.85
C ARG A 87 -22.99 5.87 -3.80
N THR A 88 -24.25 5.51 -3.59
CA THR A 88 -25.15 6.10 -2.58
C THR A 88 -25.65 5.07 -1.56
N ASP A 89 -25.03 3.89 -1.55
CA ASP A 89 -25.29 2.82 -0.59
C ASP A 89 -24.23 2.79 0.52
N ALA A 90 -24.22 1.75 1.35
CA ALA A 90 -23.30 1.61 2.48
C ALA A 90 -21.81 1.57 2.08
N TRP A 91 -21.49 1.45 0.80
CA TRP A 91 -20.11 1.40 0.28
C TRP A 91 -19.68 2.71 -0.38
N GLY A 92 -20.42 3.80 -0.20
CA GLY A 92 -20.08 5.13 -0.70
C GLY A 92 -20.93 6.22 -0.06
N GLY A 93 -21.04 7.38 -0.70
CA GLY A 93 -21.87 8.50 -0.23
C GLY A 93 -21.32 9.28 0.98
N SER A 94 -20.53 8.66 1.84
CA SER A 94 -19.85 9.27 2.98
C SER A 94 -18.41 8.78 3.10
N PRO A 95 -17.53 9.49 3.85
CA PRO A 95 -16.15 9.04 4.06
C PRO A 95 -16.04 7.63 4.65
N ASP A 96 -16.86 7.28 5.64
CA ASP A 96 -16.92 5.95 6.25
C ASP A 96 -17.44 4.90 5.28
N GLY A 97 -18.49 5.19 4.49
CA GLY A 97 -18.98 4.29 3.46
C GLY A 97 -17.93 3.99 2.38
N ARG A 98 -17.15 5.01 1.99
CA ARG A 98 -16.03 4.85 1.04
C ARG A 98 -14.88 4.00 1.61
N ALA A 99 -14.63 4.07 2.92
CA ALA A 99 -13.63 3.26 3.60
C ALA A 99 -14.12 1.85 3.98
N ALA A 100 -15.42 1.60 3.99
CA ALA A 100 -16.02 0.36 4.47
C ALA A 100 -15.42 -0.91 3.83
N LEU A 101 -15.10 -0.88 2.52
CA LEU A 101 -14.51 -2.04 1.86
C LEU A 101 -13.07 -2.33 2.31
N VAL A 102 -12.22 -1.31 2.46
CA VAL A 102 -10.84 -1.55 2.93
C VAL A 102 -10.85 -2.02 4.38
N VAL A 103 -11.74 -1.46 5.22
CA VAL A 103 -11.95 -1.90 6.60
C VAL A 103 -12.39 -3.36 6.64
N ALA A 104 -13.42 -3.74 5.88
CA ALA A 104 -13.92 -5.11 5.83
C ALA A 104 -12.87 -6.12 5.35
N VAL A 105 -12.01 -5.75 4.40
CA VAL A 105 -10.87 -6.59 3.99
C VAL A 105 -9.89 -6.78 5.15
N VAL A 106 -9.51 -5.70 5.84
CA VAL A 106 -8.53 -5.76 6.93
C VAL A 106 -9.05 -6.59 8.11
N GLU A 107 -10.30 -6.38 8.53
CA GLU A 107 -10.94 -7.16 9.59
C GLU A 107 -10.99 -8.65 9.24
N ALA A 108 -11.38 -8.98 8.00
CA ALA A 108 -11.46 -10.35 7.53
C ALA A 108 -10.08 -11.02 7.48
N LEU A 109 -9.04 -10.27 7.07
CA LEU A 109 -7.66 -10.76 7.06
C LEU A 109 -7.14 -10.98 8.47
N ARG A 110 -7.29 -10.00 9.37
CA ARG A 110 -6.85 -10.14 10.76
C ARG A 110 -7.50 -11.35 11.44
N LYS A 111 -8.81 -11.54 11.24
CA LYS A 111 -9.53 -12.73 11.73
C LYS A 111 -8.97 -14.05 11.17
N GLU A 112 -8.53 -14.06 9.92
CA GLU A 112 -8.00 -15.25 9.27
C GLU A 112 -6.58 -15.60 9.75
N VAL A 113 -5.69 -14.61 9.83
CA VAL A 113 -4.25 -14.87 10.02
C VAL A 113 -3.78 -14.68 11.46
N GLY A 114 -4.62 -14.12 12.34
CA GLY A 114 -4.29 -13.84 13.73
C GLY A 114 -3.17 -12.81 13.88
N ASP A 115 -2.64 -12.63 15.08
CA ASP A 115 -1.64 -11.60 15.40
C ASP A 115 -0.20 -11.99 15.06
N SER A 116 0.04 -13.25 14.65
CA SER A 116 1.37 -13.73 14.28
C SER A 116 1.85 -13.26 12.91
N ILE A 117 0.94 -12.73 12.09
CA ILE A 117 1.25 -12.20 10.76
C ILE A 117 1.09 -10.69 10.79
N ALA A 118 2.14 -9.98 10.36
CA ALA A 118 2.07 -8.53 10.25
C ALA A 118 1.18 -8.14 9.06
N LEU A 119 0.22 -7.26 9.29
CA LEU A 119 -0.75 -6.81 8.30
C LEU A 119 -0.54 -5.33 7.98
N PHE A 120 0.01 -5.06 6.79
CA PHE A 120 0.24 -3.72 6.29
C PHE A 120 -0.90 -3.29 5.37
N VAL A 121 -1.15 -1.99 5.29
CA VAL A 121 -2.08 -1.42 4.31
C VAL A 121 -1.41 -0.26 3.58
N ARG A 122 -1.32 -0.37 2.27
CA ARG A 122 -0.73 0.66 1.44
C ARG A 122 -1.79 1.63 0.94
N PHE A 123 -1.61 2.92 1.19
CA PHE A 123 -2.49 4.00 0.74
C PHE A 123 -1.81 4.92 -0.26
N SER A 124 -2.63 5.58 -1.09
CA SER A 124 -2.23 6.82 -1.75
C SER A 124 -2.61 7.96 -0.82
N GLY A 125 -1.63 8.63 -0.20
CA GLY A 125 -1.82 9.73 0.74
C GLY A 125 -2.45 10.99 0.16
N THR A 126 -2.63 11.03 -1.16
CA THR A 126 -3.46 12.01 -1.87
C THR A 126 -3.75 11.50 -3.27
N ASP A 127 -4.88 11.92 -3.85
CA ASP A 127 -5.16 11.74 -5.28
C ASP A 127 -4.36 12.70 -6.17
N GLY A 128 -3.83 13.79 -5.62
CA GLY A 128 -3.15 14.84 -6.38
C GLY A 128 -4.07 15.55 -7.38
N ALA A 129 -5.39 15.54 -7.16
CA ALA A 129 -6.38 16.09 -8.07
C ALA A 129 -7.46 16.86 -7.29
N GLU A 130 -8.05 17.87 -7.95
CA GLU A 130 -9.15 18.65 -7.37
C GLU A 130 -10.34 17.75 -7.04
N GLY A 131 -10.90 17.91 -5.84
CA GLY A 131 -12.02 17.10 -5.34
C GLY A 131 -11.64 15.67 -4.93
N GLY A 132 -10.36 15.28 -5.02
CA GLY A 132 -9.86 13.99 -4.56
C GLY A 132 -9.45 13.96 -3.09
N LEU A 133 -8.89 12.82 -2.67
CA LEU A 133 -8.41 12.61 -1.31
C LEU A 133 -7.23 13.53 -0.98
N THR A 134 -7.31 14.14 0.20
CA THR A 134 -6.22 14.84 0.87
C THR A 134 -5.50 13.92 1.87
N ALA A 135 -4.37 14.38 2.42
CA ALA A 135 -3.66 13.64 3.46
C ALA A 135 -4.52 13.41 4.72
N ASP A 136 -5.37 14.36 5.09
CA ASP A 136 -6.25 14.25 6.26
C ASP A 136 -7.37 13.22 6.02
N ASP A 137 -7.94 13.17 4.81
CA ASP A 137 -8.92 12.15 4.44
C ASP A 137 -8.33 10.74 4.57
N VAL A 138 -7.08 10.58 4.11
CA VAL A 138 -6.36 9.30 4.18
C VAL A 138 -5.93 8.98 5.61
N ALA A 139 -5.56 9.98 6.41
CA ALA A 139 -5.26 9.80 7.83
C ALA A 139 -6.47 9.26 8.60
N GLN A 140 -7.67 9.78 8.31
CA GLN A 140 -8.91 9.26 8.88
C GLN A 140 -9.22 7.82 8.42
N ALA A 141 -9.04 7.53 7.13
CA ALA A 141 -9.24 6.17 6.61
C ALA A 141 -8.22 5.17 7.19
N ALA A 142 -6.96 5.60 7.36
CA ALA A 142 -5.92 4.82 7.99
C ALA A 142 -6.26 4.53 9.45
N ALA A 143 -6.78 5.51 10.22
CA ALA A 143 -7.20 5.30 11.61
C ALA A 143 -8.26 4.19 11.73
N TRP A 144 -9.30 4.18 10.87
CA TRP A 144 -10.29 3.09 10.86
C TRP A 144 -9.67 1.73 10.51
N VAL A 145 -8.71 1.71 9.60
CA VAL A 145 -7.99 0.49 9.23
C VAL A 145 -7.07 -0.01 10.35
N ARG A 146 -6.53 0.88 11.18
CA ARG A 146 -5.80 0.50 12.41
C ARG A 146 -6.72 -0.15 13.43
N GLU A 147 -7.89 0.43 13.66
CA GLU A 147 -8.93 -0.12 14.53
C GLU A 147 -9.37 -1.51 14.06
N ALA A 148 -9.43 -1.73 12.74
CA ALA A 148 -9.70 -3.01 12.11
C ALA A 148 -8.56 -4.05 12.26
N GLY A 149 -7.38 -3.64 12.73
CA GLY A 149 -6.27 -4.53 13.05
C GLY A 149 -5.07 -4.45 12.12
N ALA A 150 -4.87 -3.39 11.34
CA ALA A 150 -3.61 -3.18 10.63
C ALA A 150 -2.46 -2.78 11.58
N ASP A 151 -1.24 -3.23 11.27
CA ASP A 151 -0.04 -3.01 12.09
C ASP A 151 0.80 -1.82 11.62
N LEU A 152 0.76 -1.50 10.32
CA LEU A 152 1.50 -0.41 9.70
C LEU A 152 0.81 0.07 8.42
N CYS A 153 0.86 1.37 8.15
CA CYS A 153 0.40 1.94 6.88
C CYS A 153 1.58 2.35 5.98
N ASP A 154 1.66 1.82 4.76
CA ASP A 154 2.65 2.21 3.73
C ASP A 154 2.09 3.39 2.91
N ILE A 155 2.72 4.56 3.01
CA ILE A 155 2.15 5.81 2.48
C ILE A 155 2.84 6.22 1.18
N SER A 156 2.10 6.02 0.09
CA SER A 156 2.44 6.43 -1.29
C SER A 156 1.57 7.62 -1.72
N SER A 157 1.41 7.88 -3.02
CA SER A 157 0.41 8.84 -3.53
C SER A 157 -0.01 8.53 -4.97
N GLY A 158 -1.11 9.17 -5.39
CA GLY A 158 -1.53 9.25 -6.79
C GLY A 158 -2.02 7.94 -7.40
N GLY A 159 -2.05 7.92 -8.73
CA GLY A 159 -2.42 6.80 -9.60
C GLY A 159 -3.91 6.67 -9.95
N LEU A 160 -4.81 7.42 -9.30
CA LEU A 160 -6.25 7.23 -9.49
C LEU A 160 -6.81 7.81 -10.78
N VAL A 161 -6.41 9.04 -11.14
CA VAL A 161 -6.96 9.78 -12.27
C VAL A 161 -5.85 10.34 -13.16
N PRO A 162 -6.07 10.48 -14.48
CA PRO A 162 -5.02 10.95 -15.40
C PRO A 162 -4.65 12.42 -15.23
N HIS A 163 -5.55 13.25 -14.66
CA HIS A 163 -5.35 14.68 -14.46
C HIS A 163 -4.72 15.02 -13.10
N GLN A 164 -4.24 14.03 -12.35
CA GLN A 164 -3.49 14.27 -11.13
C GLN A 164 -2.19 15.06 -11.42
N VAL A 165 -1.79 15.89 -10.47
CA VAL A 165 -0.54 16.65 -10.50
C VAL A 165 0.29 16.21 -9.30
N ILE A 166 1.45 15.61 -9.56
CA ILE A 166 2.39 15.14 -8.54
C ILE A 166 3.75 15.78 -8.83
N ASP A 167 4.23 16.61 -7.91
CA ASP A 167 5.58 17.18 -7.97
C ASP A 167 6.59 16.20 -7.38
N ALA A 168 7.19 15.38 -8.25
CA ALA A 168 8.07 14.29 -7.82
C ALA A 168 9.50 14.79 -7.57
N HIS A 169 9.89 14.84 -6.31
CA HIS A 169 11.25 15.16 -5.85
C HIS A 169 11.69 14.20 -4.72
N PRO A 170 12.98 14.17 -4.30
CA PRO A 170 13.39 13.36 -3.16
C PRO A 170 12.52 13.59 -1.92
N GLY A 171 11.95 12.52 -1.36
CA GLY A 171 11.14 12.58 -0.14
C GLY A 171 9.74 13.20 -0.28
N TYR A 172 9.23 13.42 -1.50
CA TYR A 172 7.97 14.16 -1.71
C TYR A 172 6.72 13.58 -1.02
N GLN A 173 6.72 12.31 -0.61
CA GLN A 173 5.59 11.70 0.11
C GLN A 173 5.82 11.59 1.62
N VAL A 174 7.00 12.00 2.13
CA VAL A 174 7.29 11.96 3.58
C VAL A 174 6.31 12.81 4.39
N PRO A 175 5.93 14.03 3.96
CA PRO A 175 4.92 14.80 4.69
C PRO A 175 3.55 14.09 4.76
N LEU A 176 3.18 13.34 3.73
CA LEU A 176 1.94 12.54 3.73
C LEU A 176 2.03 11.43 4.78
N ALA A 177 3.17 10.75 4.87
CA ALA A 177 3.41 9.72 5.87
C ALA A 177 3.33 10.29 7.29
N GLU A 178 3.93 11.45 7.52
CA GLU A 178 3.90 12.16 8.82
C GLU A 178 2.46 12.52 9.24
N THR A 179 1.65 13.08 8.33
CA THR A 179 0.24 13.37 8.61
C THR A 179 -0.54 12.11 8.98
N VAL A 180 -0.38 11.02 8.23
CA VAL A 180 -1.08 9.76 8.52
C VAL A 180 -0.60 9.14 9.83
N ARG A 181 0.71 9.23 10.13
CA ARG A 181 1.31 8.72 11.36
C ARG A 181 0.68 9.33 12.61
N ALA A 182 0.39 10.62 12.57
CA ALA A 182 -0.23 11.33 13.69
C ALA A 182 -1.63 10.79 14.05
N ALA A 183 -2.37 10.25 13.09
CA ALA A 183 -3.72 9.70 13.31
C ALA A 183 -3.75 8.18 13.50
N ALA A 184 -2.88 7.45 12.79
CA ALA A 184 -2.93 5.99 12.67
C ALA A 184 -1.74 5.26 13.34
N GLY A 185 -0.78 5.97 13.93
CA GLY A 185 0.40 5.34 14.51
C GLY A 185 1.37 4.84 13.42
N PRO A 186 1.99 3.65 13.56
CA PRO A 186 3.12 3.26 12.72
C PRO A 186 2.90 3.37 11.20
N VAL A 187 3.83 4.02 10.51
CA VAL A 187 3.84 4.16 9.03
C VAL A 187 5.19 3.81 8.41
N ALA A 188 5.16 3.42 7.14
CA ALA A 188 6.34 3.41 6.27
C ALA A 188 6.31 4.61 5.31
N ALA A 189 7.44 5.28 5.18
CA ALA A 189 7.64 6.31 4.16
C ALA A 189 8.33 5.73 2.92
N VAL A 190 7.82 6.09 1.74
CA VAL A 190 8.41 5.80 0.44
C VAL A 190 8.38 7.06 -0.42
N GLY A 191 9.17 7.13 -1.49
CA GLY A 191 9.10 8.24 -2.45
C GLY A 191 10.44 8.90 -2.67
N ILE A 192 11.21 8.35 -3.62
CA ILE A 192 12.54 8.86 -3.99
C ILE A 192 13.42 9.06 -2.74
N ILE A 193 13.55 7.99 -1.94
CA ILE A 193 14.50 7.90 -0.83
C ILE A 193 15.69 7.09 -1.34
N ILE A 194 16.84 7.74 -1.47
CA ILE A 194 18.02 7.20 -2.16
C ILE A 194 19.26 7.25 -1.27
N GLU A 195 19.48 8.38 -0.61
CA GLU A 195 20.66 8.58 0.21
C GLU A 195 20.44 8.07 1.64
N PRO A 196 21.46 7.47 2.27
CA PRO A 196 21.35 6.96 3.63
C PRO A 196 21.01 8.07 4.64
N GLU A 197 21.59 9.26 4.50
CA GLU A 197 21.33 10.39 5.39
C GLU A 197 19.89 10.88 5.28
N GLN A 198 19.29 10.78 4.10
CA GLN A 198 17.87 11.07 3.89
C GLN A 198 17.00 10.07 4.65
N ALA A 199 17.29 8.77 4.52
CA ALA A 199 16.54 7.71 5.21
C ALA A 199 16.65 7.84 6.74
N GLU A 200 17.87 8.03 7.26
CA GLU A 200 18.11 8.21 8.69
C GLU A 200 17.46 9.49 9.21
N GLY A 201 17.55 10.60 8.47
CA GLY A 201 16.93 11.87 8.85
C GLY A 201 15.42 11.76 9.03
N ILE A 202 14.72 11.03 8.14
CA ILE A 202 13.27 10.79 8.23
C ILE A 202 12.92 10.01 9.51
N LEU A 203 13.68 8.97 9.83
CA LEU A 203 13.48 8.16 11.04
C LEU A 203 13.78 8.95 12.31
N ALA A 204 14.92 9.66 12.34
CA ALA A 204 15.35 10.45 13.48
C ALA A 204 14.40 11.62 13.79
N ALA A 205 13.76 12.18 12.76
CA ALA A 205 12.73 13.20 12.90
C ALA A 205 11.35 12.63 13.33
N GLY A 206 11.19 11.30 13.41
CA GLY A 206 9.94 10.66 13.80
C GLY A 206 8.83 10.77 12.74
N GLN A 207 9.19 11.02 11.48
CA GLN A 207 8.24 11.20 10.38
C GLN A 207 7.73 9.87 9.83
N ALA A 208 8.46 8.78 10.06
CA ALA A 208 8.05 7.42 9.74
C ALA A 208 8.72 6.41 10.68
N ASP A 209 8.20 5.20 10.72
CA ASP A 209 8.70 4.09 11.55
C ASP A 209 9.45 3.06 10.70
N ALA A 210 9.30 3.12 9.37
CA ALA A 210 10.07 2.34 8.40
C ALA A 210 10.33 3.14 7.11
N ILE A 211 11.43 2.80 6.43
CA ILE A 211 11.79 3.37 5.12
C ILE A 211 11.62 2.31 4.04
N PHE A 212 10.76 2.59 3.08
CA PHE A 212 10.55 1.77 1.90
C PHE A 212 11.28 2.39 0.71
N ALA A 213 12.11 1.61 0.05
CA ALA A 213 12.82 1.99 -1.16
C ALA A 213 12.55 0.97 -2.27
N ALA A 214 12.62 1.40 -3.53
CA ALA A 214 12.39 0.51 -4.67
C ALA A 214 13.50 0.63 -5.72
N ARG A 215 13.53 1.75 -6.45
CA ARG A 215 14.52 1.99 -7.52
C ARG A 215 15.97 1.99 -7.00
N ALA A 216 16.19 2.35 -5.74
CA ALA A 216 17.50 2.25 -5.09
C ALA A 216 17.94 0.77 -4.95
N TRP A 217 17.05 -0.11 -4.46
CA TRP A 217 17.30 -1.56 -4.38
C TRP A 217 17.50 -2.20 -5.75
N LEU A 218 16.75 -1.79 -6.77
CA LEU A 218 16.92 -2.29 -8.13
C LEU A 218 18.30 -1.96 -8.71
N ARG A 219 18.87 -0.81 -8.36
CA ARG A 219 20.21 -0.39 -8.79
C ARG A 219 21.32 -1.00 -7.94
N ASN A 220 21.03 -1.26 -6.66
CA ASN A 220 21.98 -1.83 -5.71
C ASN A 220 21.28 -2.85 -4.80
N PRO A 221 21.46 -4.16 -5.05
CA PRO A 221 20.86 -5.20 -4.21
C PRO A 221 21.48 -5.28 -2.81
N HIS A 222 22.59 -4.60 -2.55
CA HIS A 222 23.22 -4.50 -1.22
C HIS A 222 22.96 -3.12 -0.58
N LEU A 223 21.86 -2.45 -0.94
CA LEU A 223 21.53 -1.09 -0.49
C LEU A 223 21.63 -0.93 1.04
N ALA A 224 21.04 -1.84 1.81
CA ALA A 224 21.09 -1.77 3.27
C ALA A 224 22.52 -1.87 3.83
N LEU A 225 23.38 -2.72 3.25
CA LEU A 225 24.78 -2.80 3.64
C LEU A 225 25.55 -1.52 3.29
N ALA A 226 25.28 -0.96 2.10
CA ALA A 226 25.88 0.30 1.67
C ALA A 226 25.45 1.47 2.55
N TRP A 227 24.16 1.58 2.87
CA TRP A 227 23.61 2.59 3.76
C TRP A 227 24.13 2.44 5.18
N SER A 228 24.11 1.23 5.74
CA SER A 228 24.68 0.94 7.05
C SER A 228 26.15 1.36 7.11
N ASN A 229 26.96 0.97 6.14
CA ASN A 229 28.38 1.35 6.11
C ASN A 229 28.60 2.87 5.98
N ALA A 230 27.78 3.57 5.19
CA ALA A 230 27.85 5.03 5.06
C ALA A 230 27.52 5.75 6.39
N LEU A 231 26.58 5.20 7.16
CA LEU A 231 26.15 5.75 8.46
C LEU A 231 27.01 5.27 9.64
N GLY A 232 28.05 4.47 9.39
CA GLY A 232 28.87 3.88 10.48
C GLY A 232 28.11 2.84 11.31
N GLY A 233 27.13 2.17 10.70
CA GLY A 233 26.33 1.11 11.30
C GLY A 233 27.13 -0.15 11.66
N PRO A 234 26.49 -1.11 12.34
CA PRO A 234 27.19 -2.21 12.98
C PRO A 234 27.72 -3.23 11.96
N ALA A 235 28.90 -3.80 12.26
CA ALA A 235 29.62 -4.68 11.35
C ALA A 235 28.96 -6.07 11.20
N ASP A 236 28.12 -6.48 12.14
CA ASP A 236 27.43 -7.79 12.19
C ASP A 236 26.24 -7.90 11.22
N LEU A 237 25.82 -6.80 10.60
CA LEU A 237 24.85 -6.81 9.49
C LEU A 237 25.42 -7.46 8.23
N TRP A 238 26.74 -7.54 8.10
CA TRP A 238 27.40 -8.14 6.95
C TRP A 238 27.34 -9.67 7.03
N PRO A 239 26.90 -10.37 5.97
CA PRO A 239 27.02 -11.82 5.91
C PRO A 239 28.48 -12.26 6.14
N PRO A 240 28.73 -13.38 6.84
CA PRO A 240 30.09 -13.84 7.14
C PRO A 240 31.02 -13.90 5.91
N GLN A 241 30.46 -14.25 4.76
CA GLN A 241 31.16 -14.33 3.47
C GLN A 241 31.64 -12.96 2.95
N TYR A 242 31.04 -11.87 3.40
CA TYR A 242 31.28 -10.50 2.93
C TYR A 242 31.95 -9.60 3.97
N GLU A 243 32.25 -10.09 5.17
CA GLU A 243 32.86 -9.30 6.26
C GLU A 243 34.14 -8.54 5.84
N ARG A 244 34.94 -9.09 4.91
CA ARG A 244 36.15 -8.41 4.43
C ARG A 244 35.87 -7.19 3.55
N ALA A 245 34.66 -7.10 2.98
CA ALA A 245 34.21 -5.98 2.14
C ALA A 245 33.60 -4.83 2.95
N SER A 246 33.29 -5.03 4.24
CA SER A 246 32.76 -3.98 5.13
C SER A 246 33.80 -2.94 5.54
N ARG A 247 35.09 -3.22 5.31
CA ARG A 247 36.17 -2.38 5.79
C ARG A 247 36.30 -1.13 4.91
N PRO A 248 36.36 0.08 5.48
CA PRO A 248 36.69 1.26 4.71
C PRO A 248 38.08 1.08 4.09
N VAL A 249 38.15 1.13 2.76
CA VAL A 249 39.43 1.16 2.04
C VAL A 249 40.05 2.51 2.35
N LYS A 250 41.16 2.53 3.09
CA LYS A 250 42.02 3.72 3.17
C LYS A 250 42.47 4.04 1.75
N ARG A 251 41.90 5.10 1.16
CA ARG A 251 42.38 5.68 -0.11
C ARG A 251 43.54 6.60 0.17
#